data_AF-A0A519EV48-F1
#
_entry.id   AF-A0A519EV48-F1
#
_cell.length_a   1.000
_cell.length_b   1.000
_cell.length_c   1.000
_cell.angle_alpha   90.00
_cell.angle_beta   90.00
_cell.angle_gamma   90.00
#
_symmetry.space_group_name_H-M   'P 1'
#
loop_
_entity.id
_entity.type
_entity.pdbx_description
1 polymer ?
#
loop_
_entity_poly.entity_id
_entity_poly.type
_entity_poly.pdbx_seq_one_letter_code
_entity_poly.pdbx_strand_id
1 'polypeptide(L)'
;NLYMVHIPYRGTALAIPDLVSGKVDVLFDSLPSGLPHVKEGRLRALGITGAKRSPLLPDLPAISETVPGYETVTWFGLYGPKGVAPEIVNRLSNAINEALRDADVKDRLARLGIEPAGGTPQQFAAMATADRAKWKKIITDRKLVAD
;
A
#
# COMPACT_ATOMS: atom_id res chain seq x y z
N ASN A 1 -21.56 -16.94 2.16
CA ASN A 1 -20.58 -17.14 3.25
C ASN A 1 -19.29 -17.69 2.67
N LEU A 2 -18.28 -16.85 2.57
CA LEU A 2 -16.91 -17.25 2.22
C LEU A 2 -16.07 -17.23 3.50
N TYR A 3 -15.29 -18.28 3.74
CA TYR A 3 -14.32 -18.35 4.82
C TYR A 3 -12.92 -18.36 4.21
N MET A 4 -12.01 -17.54 4.74
CA MET A 4 -10.62 -17.44 4.28
C MET A 4 -9.69 -17.58 5.48
N VAL A 5 -8.64 -18.38 5.33
CA VAL A 5 -7.60 -18.55 6.35
C VAL A 5 -6.42 -17.64 6.00
N HIS A 6 -5.97 -16.85 6.97
CA HIS A 6 -4.74 -16.06 6.81
C HIS A 6 -3.52 -16.96 7.01
N ILE A 7 -2.69 -17.08 5.98
CA ILE A 7 -1.40 -17.77 6.03
C ILE A 7 -0.29 -16.71 5.99
N PRO A 8 0.40 -16.42 7.11
CA PRO A 8 1.38 -15.34 7.16
C PRO A 8 2.68 -15.73 6.46
N TYR A 9 3.24 -14.78 5.70
CA TYR A 9 4.58 -14.87 5.12
C TYR A 9 5.43 -13.70 5.61
N ARG A 10 6.74 -13.91 5.73
CA ARG A 10 7.72 -12.85 6.05
C ARG A 10 8.04 -11.99 4.81
N GLY A 11 6.99 -11.45 4.19
CA GLY A 11 7.06 -10.61 3.00
C GLY A 11 6.55 -11.29 1.73
N THR A 12 6.03 -10.48 0.82
CA THR A 12 5.39 -10.89 -0.44
C THR A 12 6.27 -11.78 -1.32
N ALA A 13 7.57 -11.54 -1.36
CA ALA A 13 8.49 -12.31 -2.20
C ALA A 13 8.48 -13.82 -1.88
N LEU A 14 8.14 -14.19 -0.64
CA LEU A 14 7.98 -15.59 -0.23
C LEU A 14 6.60 -16.17 -0.54
N ALA A 15 5.56 -15.31 -0.64
CA ALA A 15 4.18 -15.74 -0.89
C ALA A 15 3.89 -15.99 -2.38
N ILE A 16 4.53 -15.24 -3.29
CA ILE A 16 4.24 -15.32 -4.73
C ILE A 16 4.51 -16.71 -5.32
N PRO A 17 5.64 -17.41 -5.05
CA PRO A 17 5.84 -18.76 -5.56
C PRO A 17 4.75 -19.74 -5.12
N ASP A 18 4.30 -19.63 -3.87
CA ASP A 18 3.24 -20.49 -3.33
C ASP A 18 1.88 -20.18 -3.98
N LEU A 19 1.57 -18.91 -4.22
CA LEU A 19 0.38 -18.50 -4.97
C LEU A 19 0.41 -19.01 -6.43
N VAL A 20 1.54 -18.86 -7.12
CA VAL A 20 1.71 -19.33 -8.51
C VAL A 20 1.59 -20.86 -8.59
N SER A 21 2.09 -21.58 -7.58
CA SER A 21 2.00 -23.04 -7.50
C SER A 21 0.63 -23.56 -7.01
N GLY A 22 -0.27 -22.67 -6.56
CA GLY A 22 -1.59 -23.04 -6.04
C GLY A 22 -1.60 -23.59 -4.61
N LYS A 23 -0.54 -23.35 -3.82
CA LYS A 23 -0.53 -23.70 -2.38
C LYS A 23 -1.35 -22.73 -1.53
N VAL A 24 -1.52 -21.50 -2.00
CA VAL A 24 -2.46 -20.52 -1.45
C VAL A 24 -3.34 -20.00 -2.57
N ASP A 25 -4.61 -19.73 -2.29
CA ASP A 25 -5.59 -19.39 -3.33
C ASP A 25 -5.59 -17.91 -3.70
N VAL A 26 -5.31 -17.03 -2.73
CA VAL A 26 -5.43 -15.58 -2.85
C VAL A 26 -4.35 -14.90 -2.03
N LEU A 27 -3.85 -13.78 -2.55
CA LEU A 27 -2.92 -12.89 -1.87
C LEU A 27 -3.43 -11.45 -1.95
N PHE A 28 -3.42 -10.75 -0.81
CA PHE A 28 -3.58 -9.30 -0.76
C PHE A 28 -2.19 -8.67 -0.83
N ASP A 29 -1.93 -7.89 -1.86
CA ASP A 29 -0.59 -7.35 -2.12
C ASP A 29 -0.63 -5.98 -2.81
N SER A 30 0.52 -5.32 -2.83
CA SER A 30 0.70 -4.02 -3.48
C SER A 30 0.97 -4.15 -5.00
N LEU A 31 0.61 -3.14 -5.78
CA LEU A 31 0.86 -3.12 -7.23
C LEU A 31 2.34 -3.32 -7.61
N PRO A 32 3.33 -2.69 -6.93
CA PRO A 32 4.74 -2.84 -7.31
C PRO A 32 5.22 -4.30 -7.34
N SER A 33 4.73 -5.12 -6.41
CA SER A 33 5.11 -6.53 -6.27
C SER A 33 4.22 -7.45 -7.11
N GLY A 34 2.91 -7.24 -7.16
CA GLY A 34 1.99 -8.13 -7.87
C GLY A 34 1.89 -7.89 -9.38
N LEU A 35 1.98 -6.64 -9.84
CA LEU A 35 1.69 -6.26 -11.23
C LEU A 35 2.58 -6.95 -12.28
N PRO A 36 3.90 -7.14 -12.07
CA PRO A 36 4.73 -7.89 -13.03
C PRO A 36 4.20 -9.30 -13.30
N HIS A 37 3.79 -10.02 -12.25
CA HIS A 37 3.26 -11.39 -12.36
C HIS A 37 1.90 -11.44 -13.05
N VAL A 38 1.07 -10.41 -12.87
CA VAL A 38 -0.20 -10.26 -13.57
C VAL A 38 0.03 -10.00 -15.07
N LYS A 39 0.97 -9.11 -15.41
CA LYS A 39 1.32 -8.81 -16.81
C LYS A 39 1.92 -10.01 -17.55
N GLU A 40 2.66 -10.86 -16.85
CA GLU A 40 3.21 -12.11 -17.38
C GLU A 40 2.18 -13.25 -17.46
N GLY A 41 0.94 -13.04 -17.00
CA GLY A 41 -0.11 -14.06 -17.01
C GLY A 41 0.08 -15.18 -15.97
N ARG A 42 1.03 -15.03 -15.05
CA ARG A 42 1.27 -16.00 -13.96
C ARG A 42 0.24 -15.88 -12.84
N LEU A 43 -0.32 -14.69 -12.64
CA LEU A 43 -1.34 -14.40 -11.65
C LEU A 43 -2.51 -13.66 -12.29
N ARG A 44 -3.69 -13.77 -11.69
CA ARG A 44 -4.90 -13.01 -12.07
C ARG A 44 -5.24 -12.02 -10.96
N ALA A 45 -5.26 -10.73 -11.29
CA ALA A 45 -5.75 -9.71 -10.37
C ALA A 45 -7.28 -9.78 -10.25
N LEU A 46 -7.80 -9.65 -9.02
CA LEU A 46 -9.23 -9.78 -8.73
C LEU A 46 -9.93 -8.44 -8.39
N GLY A 47 -9.18 -7.46 -7.89
CA GLY A 47 -9.71 -6.13 -7.56
C GLY A 47 -8.63 -5.18 -7.05
N ILE A 48 -8.90 -3.88 -7.11
CA ILE A 48 -8.07 -2.82 -6.50
C ILE A 48 -8.62 -2.49 -5.11
N THR A 49 -7.75 -2.41 -4.11
CA THR A 49 -8.14 -2.14 -2.73
C THR A 49 -8.23 -0.64 -2.39
N GLY A 50 -7.67 0.22 -3.22
CA GLY A 50 -7.85 1.68 -3.12
C GLY A 50 -9.27 2.12 -3.45
N ALA A 51 -9.63 3.34 -3.08
CA ALA A 51 -10.99 3.86 -3.28
C ALA A 51 -11.43 3.92 -4.76
N LYS A 52 -10.47 3.98 -5.68
CA LYS A 52 -10.69 4.10 -7.14
C LYS A 52 -9.87 3.06 -7.88
N ARG A 53 -10.29 2.76 -9.12
CA ARG A 53 -9.54 1.93 -10.06
C ARG A 53 -8.16 2.52 -10.32
N SER A 54 -7.16 1.66 -10.52
CA SER A 54 -5.82 2.09 -10.90
C SER A 54 -5.76 2.38 -12.41
N PRO A 55 -5.12 3.47 -12.86
CA PRO A 55 -4.90 3.72 -14.28
C PRO A 55 -4.01 2.64 -14.94
N LEU A 56 -3.25 1.86 -14.15
CA LEU A 56 -2.46 0.73 -14.67
C LEU A 56 -3.30 -0.52 -14.96
N LEU A 57 -4.51 -0.61 -14.38
CA LEU A 57 -5.44 -1.73 -14.51
C LEU A 57 -6.89 -1.17 -14.60
N PRO A 58 -7.22 -0.39 -15.65
CA PRO A 58 -8.48 0.36 -15.71
C PRO A 58 -9.74 -0.53 -15.74
N ASP A 59 -9.61 -1.75 -16.25
CA ASP A 59 -10.70 -2.72 -16.33
C ASP A 59 -10.95 -3.43 -14.98
N LEU A 60 -10.00 -3.35 -14.04
CA LEU A 60 -10.10 -4.01 -12.75
C LEU A 60 -10.92 -3.14 -11.78
N PRO A 61 -12.04 -3.64 -11.23
CA PRO A 61 -12.88 -2.85 -10.33
C PRO A 61 -12.15 -2.54 -9.03
N ALA A 62 -12.46 -1.37 -8.46
CA ALA A 62 -12.18 -1.14 -7.05
C ALA A 62 -13.13 -1.99 -6.20
N ILE A 63 -12.64 -2.60 -5.14
CA ILE A 63 -13.46 -3.39 -4.22
C ILE A 63 -14.59 -2.54 -3.62
N SER A 64 -14.34 -1.23 -3.45
CA SER A 64 -15.32 -0.23 -3.01
C SER A 64 -16.60 -0.17 -3.87
N GLU A 65 -16.53 -0.55 -5.15
CA GLU A 65 -17.68 -0.57 -6.07
C GLU A 65 -18.72 -1.65 -5.69
N THR A 66 -18.30 -2.69 -4.97
CA THR A 66 -19.17 -3.80 -4.52
C THR A 66 -19.28 -3.89 -3.00
N VAL A 67 -18.30 -3.38 -2.27
CA VAL A 67 -18.27 -3.32 -0.81
C VAL A 67 -18.13 -1.85 -0.39
N PRO A 68 -19.25 -1.13 -0.21
CA PRO A 68 -19.22 0.29 0.12
C PRO A 68 -18.37 0.58 1.37
N GLY A 69 -17.52 1.60 1.28
CA GLY A 69 -16.61 1.99 2.36
C GLY A 69 -15.35 1.12 2.50
N TYR A 70 -15.14 0.12 1.64
CA TYR A 70 -13.88 -0.61 1.58
C TYR A 70 -12.78 0.26 0.98
N GLU A 71 -11.72 0.48 1.74
CA GLU A 71 -10.49 1.09 1.24
C GLU A 71 -9.30 0.65 2.10
N THR A 72 -8.31 0.06 1.45
CA THR A 72 -6.99 -0.21 2.03
C THR A 72 -5.90 0.15 1.03
N VAL A 73 -5.06 1.12 1.38
CA VAL A 73 -3.94 1.58 0.57
C VAL A 73 -2.69 1.54 1.42
N THR A 74 -1.64 0.91 0.91
CA THR A 74 -0.31 0.95 1.53
C THR A 74 0.37 2.27 1.18
N TRP A 75 0.89 2.95 2.19
CA TRP A 75 1.67 4.17 2.03
C TRP A 75 3.10 3.96 2.56
N PHE A 76 4.03 4.75 2.04
CA PHE A 76 5.41 4.79 2.50
C PHE A 76 5.74 6.21 2.92
N GLY A 77 6.54 6.34 3.99
CA GLY A 77 6.99 7.64 4.49
C GLY A 77 8.31 7.52 5.23
N LEU A 78 8.93 8.67 5.48
CA LEU A 78 10.23 8.75 6.13
C LEU A 78 10.06 9.23 7.58
N TYR A 79 10.67 8.50 8.49
CA TYR A 79 10.69 8.80 9.92
C TYR A 79 12.13 9.12 10.36
N GLY A 80 12.26 10.14 11.22
CA GLY A 80 13.50 10.42 11.93
C GLY A 80 13.42 10.00 13.41
N PRO A 81 14.56 9.94 14.12
CA PRO A 81 14.57 9.76 15.57
C PRO A 81 13.77 10.84 16.30
N LYS A 82 13.32 10.52 17.52
CA LYS A 82 12.68 11.51 18.40
C LYS A 82 13.69 12.63 18.71
N GLY A 83 13.26 13.89 18.60
CA GLY A 83 14.07 15.06 18.96
C GLY A 83 14.94 15.61 17.83
N VAL A 84 14.80 15.13 16.59
CA VAL A 84 15.41 15.79 15.43
C VAL A 84 14.93 17.25 15.37
N ALA A 85 15.88 18.17 15.21
CA ALA A 85 15.59 19.59 15.23
C ALA A 85 14.66 19.99 14.07
N PRO A 86 13.68 20.89 14.29
CA PRO A 86 12.68 21.25 13.28
C PRO A 86 13.27 21.70 11.95
N GLU A 87 14.40 22.42 11.97
CA GLU A 87 15.07 22.85 10.75
C GLU A 87 15.59 21.69 9.90
N ILE A 88 16.05 20.60 10.52
CA ILE A 88 16.50 19.39 9.82
C ILE A 88 15.29 18.67 9.21
N VAL A 89 14.19 18.55 9.97
CA VAL A 89 12.94 17.95 9.47
C VAL A 89 12.43 18.72 8.26
N ASN A 90 12.40 20.05 8.34
CA ASN A 90 11.93 20.90 7.26
C ASN A 90 12.85 20.82 6.03
N ARG A 91 14.17 20.79 6.23
CA ARG A 91 15.14 20.64 5.13
C ARG A 91 14.94 19.30 4.40
N LEU A 92 14.79 18.20 5.13
CA LEU A 92 14.53 16.89 4.55
C LEU A 92 13.18 16.85 3.83
N SER A 93 12.13 17.38 4.46
CA SER A 93 10.79 17.48 3.85
C SER A 93 10.83 18.24 2.53
N ASN A 94 11.55 19.36 2.47
CA ASN A 94 11.68 20.15 1.25
C ASN A 94 12.41 19.37 0.15
N ALA A 95 13.54 18.74 0.47
CA ALA A 95 14.29 17.93 -0.48
C ALA A 95 13.48 16.72 -1.01
N ILE A 96 12.71 16.06 -0.14
CA ILE A 96 11.80 14.97 -0.54
C ILE A 96 10.72 15.49 -1.49
N ASN A 97 10.08 16.61 -1.15
CA ASN A 97 9.05 17.20 -2.02
C ASN A 97 9.62 17.64 -3.38
N GLU A 98 10.86 18.13 -3.42
CA GLU A 98 11.55 18.47 -4.66
C GLU A 98 11.82 17.22 -5.50
N ALA A 99 12.35 16.15 -4.89
CA ALA A 99 12.55 14.87 -5.57
C ALA A 99 11.23 14.27 -6.09
N LEU A 100 10.14 14.34 -5.32
CA LEU A 100 8.82 13.87 -5.77
C LEU A 100 8.20 14.72 -6.89
N ARG A 101 8.74 15.91 -7.17
CA ARG A 101 8.32 16.76 -8.30
C ARG A 101 9.09 16.44 -9.58
N ASP A 102 10.26 15.82 -9.48
CA ASP A 102 11.08 15.40 -10.61
C ASP A 102 10.32 14.45 -11.53
N ALA A 103 10.48 14.63 -12.84
CA ALA A 103 9.72 13.89 -13.84
C ALA A 103 10.14 12.40 -13.90
N ASP A 104 11.44 12.08 -13.82
CA ASP A 104 11.90 10.69 -13.84
C ASP A 104 11.45 9.95 -12.57
N VAL A 105 11.48 10.63 -11.41
CA VAL A 105 10.96 10.07 -10.16
C VAL A 105 9.46 9.78 -10.27
N LYS A 106 8.66 10.75 -10.73
CA LYS A 106 7.21 10.56 -10.94
C LYS A 106 6.91 9.41 -11.89
N ASP A 107 7.60 9.35 -13.02
CA ASP A 107 7.40 8.32 -14.04
C ASP A 107 7.76 6.92 -13.51
N ARG A 108 8.86 6.80 -12.76
CA ARG A 108 9.25 5.53 -12.13
C ARG A 108 8.22 5.07 -11.12
N LEU A 109 7.75 5.96 -10.25
CA LEU A 109 6.72 5.64 -9.27
C LEU A 109 5.39 5.26 -9.95
N ALA A 110 4.97 6.03 -10.97
CA ALA A 110 3.76 5.75 -11.72
C ALA A 110 3.80 4.38 -12.43
N ARG A 111 4.95 3.96 -12.98
CA ARG A 111 5.14 2.61 -13.56
C ARG A 111 4.96 1.48 -12.55
N LEU A 112 5.20 1.75 -11.27
CA LEU A 112 4.99 0.82 -10.15
C LEU A 112 3.59 0.93 -9.53
N GLY A 113 2.76 1.87 -9.99
CA GLY A 113 1.43 2.14 -9.43
C GLY A 113 1.49 2.91 -8.12
N ILE A 114 2.57 3.66 -7.89
CA ILE A 114 2.77 4.49 -6.71
C ILE A 114 2.47 5.95 -7.07
N GLU A 115 1.61 6.57 -6.27
CA GLU A 115 1.28 7.99 -6.40
C GLU A 115 2.15 8.83 -5.44
N PRO A 116 2.91 9.82 -5.95
CA PRO A 116 3.66 10.74 -5.09
C PRO A 116 2.73 11.59 -4.24
N ALA A 117 2.67 11.33 -2.93
CA ALA A 117 1.83 12.11 -2.01
C ALA A 117 2.44 13.48 -1.67
N GLY A 118 3.74 13.52 -1.35
CA GLY A 118 4.41 14.72 -0.85
C GLY A 118 3.78 15.28 0.43
N GLY A 119 3.86 16.60 0.61
CA GLY A 119 3.21 17.32 1.70
C GLY A 119 4.14 17.75 2.83
N THR A 120 3.56 18.22 3.92
CA THR A 120 4.29 18.70 5.11
C THR A 120 4.49 17.59 6.14
N PRO A 121 5.48 17.72 7.05
CA PRO A 121 5.66 16.78 8.15
C PRO A 121 4.40 16.66 9.03
N GLN A 122 3.67 17.76 9.21
CA GLN A 122 2.44 17.79 10.01
C GLN A 122 1.29 17.04 9.30
N GLN A 123 1.16 17.20 7.97
CA GLN A 123 0.17 16.45 7.19
C GLN A 123 0.45 14.94 7.26
N PHE A 124 1.71 14.54 7.12
CA PHE A 124 2.11 13.15 7.26
C PHE A 124 1.84 12.60 8.67
N ALA A 125 2.18 13.36 9.71
CA ALA A 125 1.89 12.97 11.10
C ALA A 125 0.38 12.81 11.36
N ALA A 126 -0.45 13.71 10.82
CA ALA A 126 -1.90 13.63 10.93
C ALA A 126 -2.46 12.39 10.23
N MET A 127 -2.02 12.12 8.99
CA MET A 127 -2.39 10.92 8.24
C MET A 127 -1.99 9.65 8.99
N ALA A 128 -0.74 9.55 9.45
CA ALA A 128 -0.24 8.39 10.18
C ALA A 128 -1.00 8.17 11.50
N THR A 129 -1.38 9.24 12.19
CA THR A 129 -2.20 9.17 13.41
C THR A 129 -3.60 8.64 13.13
N ALA A 130 -4.25 9.14 12.06
CA ALA A 130 -5.58 8.69 11.66
C ALA A 130 -5.57 7.22 11.22
N ASP A 131 -4.58 6.82 10.42
CA ASP A 131 -4.43 5.44 9.95
C ASP A 131 -4.15 4.48 11.12
N ARG A 132 -3.27 4.87 12.05
CA ARG A 132 -3.04 4.11 13.29
C ARG A 132 -4.33 3.92 14.09
N ALA A 133 -5.18 4.94 14.20
CA ALA A 133 -6.45 4.84 14.89
C ALA A 133 -7.42 3.87 14.19
N LYS A 134 -7.53 3.96 12.85
CA LYS A 134 -8.31 3.04 12.01
C LYS A 134 -7.88 1.59 12.24
N TRP A 135 -6.59 1.28 12.10
CA TRP A 135 -6.08 -0.08 12.26
C TRP A 135 -6.18 -0.59 13.69
N LYS A 136 -5.91 0.24 14.71
CA LYS A 136 -6.09 -0.14 16.13
C LYS A 136 -7.52 -0.60 16.42
N LYS A 137 -8.51 0.10 15.86
CA LYS A 137 -9.91 -0.29 16.01
C LYS A 137 -10.17 -1.67 15.39
N ILE A 138 -9.73 -1.89 14.15
CA ILE A 138 -9.91 -3.18 13.45
C ILE A 138 -9.23 -4.32 14.23
N ILE A 139 -7.98 -4.14 14.64
CA ILE A 139 -7.20 -5.14 15.39
C ILE A 139 -7.93 -5.53 16.67
N THR A 140 -8.38 -4.53 17.45
CA THR A 140 -9.10 -4.76 18.71
C THR A 140 -10.45 -5.47 18.47
N ASP A 141 -11.27 -4.94 17.57
CA ASP A 141 -12.61 -5.46 17.30
C ASP A 141 -12.58 -6.91 16.77
N ARG A 142 -11.54 -7.23 15.98
CA ARG A 142 -11.36 -8.56 15.37
C ARG A 142 -10.44 -9.48 16.17
N LYS A 143 -9.92 -9.02 17.31
CA LYS A 143 -9.01 -9.77 18.19
C LYS A 143 -7.80 -10.33 17.43
N LEU A 144 -7.25 -9.54 16.51
CA LEU A 144 -6.07 -9.92 15.75
C LEU A 144 -4.84 -9.84 16.65
N VAL A 145 -4.01 -10.88 16.62
CA VAL A 145 -2.73 -10.93 17.33
C VAL A 145 -1.62 -11.11 16.31
N ALA A 146 -0.49 -10.45 16.53
CA ALA A 146 0.73 -10.80 15.85
C ALA A 146 1.24 -12.15 16.39
N ASP A 147 1.97 -12.87 15.54
CA ASP A 147 2.73 -14.07 15.91
C ASP A 147 3.97 -13.74 16.77
#